data_AF-A0A842I5D9-F1
#
_entry.id   AF-A0A842I5D9-F1
#
_cell.length_a   1.000
_cell.length_b   1.000
_cell.length_c   1.000
_cell.angle_alpha   90.00
_cell.angle_beta   90.00
_cell.angle_gamma   90.00
#
_symmetry.space_group_name_H-M   'P 1'
#
loop_
_entity.id
_entity.type
_entity.pdbx_description
1 polymer ?
#
loop_
_entity_poly.entity_id
_entity_poly.type
_entity_poly.pdbx_seq_one_letter_code
_entity_poly.pdbx_strand_id
1 'polypeptide(L)'
;MAPVLRNLLLSVVLIAVPAGGFTLVETVFLAPAQSPVALSALGDLSAYAAIVADTQKIAATADFAAAERRISDLETLWDRNEPALRPADPAAWASIDDAADAAFAALRTDRPDAAKVQTALGALLSALAAPVAAAASQPVQLVAGIAVTDDTGHALPCEELIGTLRDRLAGKTPPAAVADLQAKALERCNADDDTRANVFSAQALAMVKE
;
A
#
# COMPACT_ATOMS: atom_id res chain seq x y z
N MET A 1 -22.47 54.92 -66.30
CA MET A 1 -23.86 55.03 -65.80
C MET A 1 -24.13 53.76 -65.00
N ALA A 2 -24.16 53.87 -63.66
CA ALA A 2 -24.41 52.74 -62.74
C ALA A 2 -25.91 52.38 -62.73
N PRO A 3 -26.31 51.21 -62.19
CA PRO A 3 -26.62 51.24 -60.76
C PRO A 3 -26.17 50.01 -59.95
N VAL A 4 -26.10 50.29 -58.65
CA VAL A 4 -25.84 49.45 -57.49
C VAL A 4 -27.10 48.68 -57.09
N LEU A 5 -27.01 47.39 -56.75
CA LEU A 5 -27.90 46.69 -55.80
C LEU A 5 -27.27 45.32 -55.44
N ARG A 6 -26.50 45.18 -54.35
CA ARG A 6 -26.91 45.06 -52.94
C ARG A 6 -27.68 43.75 -52.69
N ASN A 7 -27.06 42.85 -51.91
CA ASN A 7 -27.58 41.63 -51.27
C ASN A 7 -27.26 40.24 -51.84
N LEU A 8 -26.01 39.92 -52.19
CA LEU A 8 -25.54 38.52 -52.19
C LEU A 8 -24.09 38.42 -51.66
N LEU A 9 -23.88 38.85 -50.41
CA LEU A 9 -22.65 38.59 -49.65
C LEU A 9 -23.01 38.09 -48.26
N LEU A 10 -23.73 36.99 -48.18
CA LEU A 10 -23.94 36.23 -46.94
C LEU A 10 -24.21 34.79 -47.37
N SER A 11 -23.34 33.86 -46.96
CA SER A 11 -23.36 32.41 -47.25
C SER A 11 -22.47 31.99 -48.43
N VAL A 12 -21.21 31.68 -48.15
CA VAL A 12 -20.47 30.42 -48.45
C VAL A 12 -19.01 30.69 -48.07
N VAL A 13 -18.72 30.78 -46.77
CA VAL A 13 -17.40 30.46 -46.19
C VAL A 13 -17.68 29.82 -44.83
N LEU A 14 -18.23 28.62 -44.87
CA LEU A 14 -18.23 27.72 -43.73
C LEU A 14 -17.98 26.33 -44.30
N ILE A 15 -17.13 25.58 -43.60
CA ILE A 15 -16.74 24.19 -43.86
C ILE A 15 -15.49 24.04 -44.75
N ALA A 16 -14.34 24.38 -44.17
CA ALA A 16 -13.08 23.71 -44.47
C ALA A 16 -12.09 23.87 -43.30
N VAL A 17 -12.05 22.86 -42.42
CA VAL A 17 -10.88 22.40 -41.60
C VAL A 17 -10.43 23.34 -40.45
N PRO A 18 -10.19 22.86 -39.19
CA PRO A 18 -9.71 21.52 -38.83
C PRO A 18 -10.48 20.80 -37.70
N ALA A 19 -10.91 19.57 -37.99
CA ALA A 19 -11.20 18.54 -37.00
C ALA A 19 -9.89 17.97 -36.41
N GLY A 20 -9.11 18.83 -35.75
CA GLY A 20 -7.83 18.45 -35.10
C GLY A 20 -7.50 19.27 -33.84
N GLY A 21 -8.40 20.16 -33.41
CA GLY A 21 -8.19 21.06 -32.28
C GLY A 21 -9.00 20.73 -31.02
N PHE A 22 -9.54 19.51 -30.90
CA PHE A 22 -10.40 19.10 -29.78
C PHE A 22 -9.90 17.86 -29.03
N THR A 23 -8.65 17.45 -29.20
CA THR A 23 -8.05 16.32 -28.44
C THR A 23 -6.86 16.73 -27.57
N LEU A 24 -6.64 18.04 -27.36
CA LEU A 24 -5.53 18.53 -26.51
C LEU A 24 -5.99 19.24 -25.22
N VAL A 25 -7.31 19.33 -24.98
CA VAL A 25 -7.86 19.95 -23.75
C VAL A 25 -8.22 18.91 -22.70
N GLU A 26 -8.43 17.64 -23.05
CA GLU A 26 -8.78 16.58 -22.08
C GLU A 26 -7.58 15.92 -21.40
N THR A 27 -6.36 16.04 -21.92
CA THR A 27 -5.17 15.43 -21.28
C THR A 27 -4.57 16.28 -20.16
N VAL A 28 -5.07 17.50 -19.92
CA VAL A 28 -4.56 18.39 -18.86
C VAL A 28 -5.45 18.36 -17.60
N PHE A 29 -6.66 17.79 -17.68
CA PHE A 29 -7.64 17.78 -16.57
C PHE A 29 -7.75 16.44 -15.82
N LEU A 30 -6.90 15.45 -16.15
CA LEU A 30 -6.80 14.16 -15.45
C LEU A 30 -5.43 13.97 -14.80
N ALA A 31 -4.84 15.05 -14.26
CA ALA A 31 -3.92 14.84 -13.15
C ALA A 31 -4.72 14.14 -12.06
N PRO A 32 -4.27 12.98 -11.52
CA PRO A 32 -4.92 12.43 -10.34
C PRO A 32 -4.94 13.54 -9.31
N ALA A 33 -6.11 13.82 -8.73
CA ALA A 33 -6.19 14.66 -7.56
C ALA A 33 -5.21 14.07 -6.56
N GLN A 34 -4.09 14.74 -6.33
CA GLN A 34 -3.27 14.44 -5.18
C GLN A 34 -4.21 14.72 -4.01
N SER A 35 -4.70 13.67 -3.37
CA SER A 35 -5.36 13.78 -2.08
C SER A 35 -4.52 14.74 -1.25
N PRO A 36 -5.13 15.73 -0.56
CA PRO A 36 -4.36 16.57 0.33
C PRO A 36 -3.56 15.62 1.21
N VAL A 37 -2.23 15.75 1.19
CA VAL A 37 -1.36 14.99 2.07
C VAL A 37 -1.89 15.31 3.46
N ALA A 38 -2.54 14.33 4.09
CA ALA A 38 -2.94 14.48 5.48
C ALA A 38 -1.64 14.77 6.20
N LEU A 39 -1.51 16.00 6.71
CA LEU A 39 -0.35 16.38 7.50
C LEU A 39 -0.29 15.37 8.63
N SER A 40 0.75 14.55 8.63
CA SER A 40 0.99 13.61 9.70
C SER A 40 1.01 14.39 11.01
N ALA A 41 0.56 13.78 12.11
CA ALA A 41 0.69 14.41 13.43
C ALA A 41 2.19 14.66 13.80
N LEU A 42 3.11 14.02 13.08
CA LEU A 42 4.56 14.22 13.15
C LEU A 42 5.05 15.49 12.39
N GLY A 43 4.19 16.17 11.64
CA GLY A 43 4.51 17.37 10.88
C GLY A 43 5.10 17.09 9.49
N ASP A 44 6.04 17.93 9.07
CA ASP A 44 6.71 17.84 7.77
C ASP A 44 7.87 16.82 7.81
N LEU A 45 7.71 15.73 7.06
CA LEU A 45 8.68 14.64 6.96
C LEU A 45 9.55 14.70 5.68
N SER A 46 9.46 15.77 4.89
CA SER A 46 10.13 15.88 3.58
C SER A 46 11.65 15.78 3.65
N ALA A 47 12.27 16.34 4.69
CA ALA A 47 13.72 16.28 4.88
C ALA A 47 14.22 14.84 5.11
N TYR A 48 13.48 14.04 5.89
CA TYR A 48 13.80 12.62 6.11
C TYR A 48 13.65 11.83 4.80
N ALA A 49 12.53 12.02 4.09
CA ALA A 49 12.27 11.35 2.83
C ALA A 49 13.34 11.68 1.76
N ALA A 50 13.81 12.93 1.72
CA ALA A 50 14.90 13.33 0.84
C ALA A 50 16.21 12.59 1.16
N ILE A 51 16.59 12.47 2.44
CA ILE A 51 17.80 11.73 2.83
C ILE A 51 17.68 10.26 2.42
N VAL A 52 16.54 9.61 2.67
CA VAL A 52 16.32 8.20 2.29
C VAL A 52 16.35 8.00 0.78
N ALA A 53 15.73 8.89 0.00
CA ALA A 53 15.76 8.83 -1.46
C ALA A 53 17.18 9.03 -2.01
N ASP A 54 17.99 9.89 -1.39
CA ASP A 54 19.41 10.04 -1.75
C ASP A 54 20.21 8.78 -1.41
N THR A 55 20.02 8.21 -0.22
CA THR A 55 20.60 6.92 0.15
C THR A 55 20.26 5.84 -0.86
N GLN A 56 18.99 5.78 -1.31
CA GLN A 56 18.53 4.80 -2.29
C GLN A 56 19.23 4.95 -3.64
N LYS A 57 19.41 6.19 -4.13
CA LYS A 57 20.14 6.49 -5.37
C LYS A 57 21.61 6.08 -5.27
N ILE A 58 22.26 6.33 -4.13
CA ILE A 58 23.64 5.94 -3.89
C ILE A 58 23.78 4.42 -3.79
N ALA A 59 22.87 3.75 -3.08
CA ALA A 59 22.86 2.29 -2.98
C ALA A 59 22.63 1.62 -4.35
N ALA A 60 21.88 2.25 -5.26
CA ALA A 60 21.67 1.76 -6.62
C ALA A 60 22.96 1.74 -7.46
N THR A 61 23.99 2.51 -7.08
CA THR A 61 25.32 2.46 -7.69
C THR A 61 26.27 1.47 -6.99
N ALA A 62 25.76 0.66 -6.06
CA ALA A 62 26.53 -0.25 -5.20
C ALA A 62 27.60 0.42 -4.32
N ASP A 63 27.49 1.73 -4.08
CA ASP A 63 28.37 2.45 -3.15
C ASP A 63 27.76 2.43 -1.74
N PHE A 64 27.84 1.27 -1.09
CA PHE A 64 27.23 1.07 0.23
C PHE A 64 27.91 1.88 1.34
N ALA A 65 29.20 2.20 1.20
CA ALA A 65 29.90 3.05 2.17
C ALA A 65 29.39 4.51 2.09
N ALA A 66 29.07 5.02 0.89
CA ALA A 66 28.43 6.32 0.76
C ALA A 66 26.96 6.28 1.20
N ALA A 67 26.23 5.19 0.90
CA ALA A 67 24.86 5.01 1.35
C ALA A 67 24.77 4.97 2.90
N GLU A 68 25.68 4.25 3.55
CA GLU A 68 25.78 4.19 5.01
C GLU A 68 26.06 5.58 5.62
N ARG A 69 26.96 6.37 5.03
CA ARG A 69 27.17 7.75 5.48
C ARG A 69 25.90 8.60 5.36
N ARG A 70 25.17 8.46 4.25
CA ARG A 70 23.94 9.22 4.02
C ARG A 70 22.81 8.78 4.95
N ILE A 71 22.68 7.49 5.25
CA ILE A 71 21.66 7.01 6.19
C ILE A 71 22.00 7.39 7.64
N SER A 72 23.28 7.58 8.00
CA SER A 72 23.64 8.15 9.31
C SER A 72 23.25 9.63 9.47
N ASP A 73 23.14 10.40 8.37
CA ASP A 73 22.55 11.74 8.42
C ASP A 73 21.07 11.68 8.82
N LEU A 74 20.35 10.64 8.38
CA LEU A 74 18.96 10.41 8.75
C LEU A 74 18.85 10.13 10.26
N GLU A 75 19.63 9.18 10.78
CA GLU A 75 19.68 8.82 12.21
C GLU A 75 19.92 10.08 13.06
N THR A 76 20.92 10.89 12.69
CA THR A 76 21.23 12.14 13.40
C THR A 76 20.06 13.14 13.39
N LEU A 77 19.32 13.23 12.28
CA LEU A 77 18.16 14.12 12.16
C LEU A 77 16.96 13.58 12.95
N TRP A 78 16.73 12.27 12.89
CA TRP A 78 15.65 11.58 13.59
C TRP A 78 15.81 11.69 15.10
N ASP A 79 16.99 11.34 15.64
CA ASP A 79 17.29 11.42 17.08
C ASP A 79 17.17 12.85 17.61
N ARG A 80 17.64 13.84 16.84
CA ARG A 80 17.53 15.26 17.22
C ARG A 80 16.08 15.69 17.40
N ASN A 81 15.18 15.14 16.59
CA ASN A 81 13.78 15.53 16.55
C ASN A 81 12.88 14.56 17.34
N GLU A 82 13.39 13.42 17.81
CA GLU A 82 12.66 12.45 18.64
C GLU A 82 11.86 13.11 19.78
N PRO A 83 12.43 14.05 20.58
CA PRO A 83 11.69 14.63 21.70
C PRO A 83 10.41 15.40 21.29
N ALA A 84 10.31 15.82 20.02
CA ALA A 84 9.12 16.45 19.46
C ALA A 84 8.24 15.45 18.70
N LEU A 85 8.84 14.55 17.91
CA LEU A 85 8.13 13.60 17.06
C LEU A 85 7.42 12.52 17.88
N ARG A 86 8.15 11.87 18.78
CA ARG A 86 7.66 10.71 19.54
C ARG A 86 6.40 11.01 20.37
N PRO A 87 6.30 12.11 21.13
CA PRO A 87 5.06 12.43 21.84
C PRO A 87 3.93 12.94 20.94
N ALA A 88 4.22 13.45 19.74
CA ALA A 88 3.21 13.98 18.83
C ALA A 88 2.34 12.87 18.22
N ASP A 89 2.96 11.75 17.86
CA ASP A 89 2.26 10.53 17.46
C ASP A 89 3.14 9.30 17.77
N PRO A 90 3.00 8.69 18.96
CA PRO A 90 3.85 7.57 19.36
C PRO A 90 3.78 6.37 18.43
N ALA A 91 2.61 6.14 17.82
CA ALA A 91 2.40 4.98 16.96
C ALA A 91 3.01 5.21 15.57
N ALA A 92 2.81 6.40 14.98
CA ALA A 92 3.44 6.74 13.71
C ALA A 92 4.96 6.87 13.85
N TRP A 93 5.43 7.43 14.97
CA TRP A 93 6.85 7.49 15.29
C TRP A 93 7.46 6.08 15.33
N ALA A 94 6.85 5.15 16.09
CA ALA A 94 7.34 3.77 16.19
C ALA A 94 7.37 3.06 14.82
N SER A 95 6.35 3.26 13.98
CA SER A 95 6.33 2.66 12.64
C SER A 95 7.47 3.14 11.75
N ILE A 96 7.85 4.42 11.83
CA ILE A 96 8.97 4.97 11.06
C ILE A 96 10.30 4.52 11.68
N ASP A 97 10.38 4.47 13.01
CA ASP A 97 11.55 4.02 13.77
C ASP A 97 11.93 2.58 13.41
N ASP A 98 10.96 1.66 13.45
CA ASP A 98 11.16 0.25 13.05
C ASP A 98 11.64 0.11 11.60
N ALA A 99 11.10 0.93 10.69
CA ALA A 99 11.51 0.94 9.29
C ALA A 99 12.92 1.53 9.10
N ALA A 100 13.29 2.53 9.90
CA ALA A 100 14.63 3.13 9.91
C ALA A 100 15.66 2.11 10.42
N ASP A 101 15.36 1.41 11.51
CA ASP A 101 16.18 0.32 12.05
C ASP A 101 16.42 -0.79 11.04
N ALA A 102 15.38 -1.21 10.30
CA ALA A 102 15.53 -2.19 9.22
C ALA A 102 16.46 -1.69 8.10
N ALA A 103 16.39 -0.41 7.74
CA ALA A 103 17.27 0.19 6.74
C ALA A 103 18.73 0.31 7.24
N PHE A 104 18.93 0.71 8.50
CA PHE A 104 20.26 0.75 9.13
C PHE A 104 20.87 -0.65 9.18
N ALA A 105 20.11 -1.66 9.62
CA ALA A 105 20.56 -3.04 9.69
C ALA A 105 20.94 -3.61 8.32
N ALA A 106 20.17 -3.29 7.27
CA ALA A 106 20.46 -3.73 5.91
C ALA A 106 21.76 -3.12 5.35
N LEU A 107 22.07 -1.87 5.70
CA LEU A 107 23.26 -1.14 5.22
C LEU A 107 24.52 -1.41 6.05
N ARG A 108 24.40 -1.65 7.35
CA ARG A 108 25.53 -1.76 8.30
C ARG A 108 26.04 -3.19 8.52
N THR A 109 25.68 -4.12 7.64
CA THR A 109 26.26 -5.47 7.63
C THR A 109 27.59 -5.50 6.87
N ASP A 110 28.48 -6.44 7.17
CA ASP A 110 29.80 -6.58 6.52
C ASP A 110 29.73 -6.66 4.99
N ARG A 111 28.63 -7.21 4.46
CA ARG A 111 28.37 -7.33 3.02
C ARG A 111 26.91 -6.99 2.71
N PRO A 112 26.57 -5.71 2.50
CA PRO A 112 25.20 -5.29 2.22
C PRO A 112 24.69 -5.96 0.94
N ASP A 113 23.49 -6.53 1.03
CA ASP A 113 22.79 -7.10 -0.12
C ASP A 113 22.00 -6.00 -0.81
N ALA A 114 22.27 -5.77 -2.10
CA ALA A 114 21.67 -4.68 -2.86
C ALA A 114 20.13 -4.74 -2.89
N ALA A 115 19.57 -5.94 -3.05
CA ALA A 115 18.12 -6.10 -3.12
C ALA A 115 17.48 -5.81 -1.75
N LYS A 116 18.05 -6.37 -0.67
CA LYS A 116 17.56 -6.12 0.69
C LYS A 116 17.67 -4.66 1.09
N VAL A 117 18.76 -3.98 0.74
CA VAL A 117 18.94 -2.54 0.98
C VAL A 117 17.88 -1.73 0.24
N GLN A 118 17.63 -2.02 -1.05
CA GLN A 118 16.61 -1.33 -1.83
C GLN A 118 15.20 -1.57 -1.28
N THR A 119 14.88 -2.80 -0.86
CA THR A 119 13.62 -3.13 -0.21
C THR A 119 13.45 -2.36 1.10
N ALA A 120 14.46 -2.33 1.97
CA ALA A 120 14.40 -1.65 3.26
C ALA A 120 14.24 -0.12 3.10
N LEU A 121 15.01 0.50 2.19
CA LEU A 121 14.89 1.93 1.90
C LEU A 121 13.54 2.29 1.27
N GLY A 122 13.00 1.42 0.42
CA GLY A 122 11.65 1.57 -0.13
C GLY A 122 10.57 1.51 0.94
N ALA A 123 10.67 0.55 1.87
CA ALA A 123 9.74 0.44 3.01
C ALA A 123 9.79 1.69 3.90
N LEU A 124 10.99 2.21 4.17
CA LEU A 124 11.15 3.45 4.94
C LEU A 124 10.56 4.68 4.22
N LEU A 125 10.74 4.81 2.89
CA LEU A 125 10.08 5.87 2.12
C LEU A 125 8.55 5.75 2.19
N SER A 126 8.00 4.54 2.13
CA SER A 126 6.57 4.32 2.29
C SER A 126 6.08 4.71 3.69
N ALA A 127 6.81 4.33 4.75
CA ALA A 127 6.47 4.72 6.12
C ALA A 127 6.52 6.25 6.33
N LEU A 128 7.48 6.95 5.71
CA LEU A 128 7.55 8.41 5.76
C LEU A 128 6.43 9.10 4.97
N ALA A 129 6.01 8.53 3.84
CA ALA A 129 4.96 9.09 2.98
C ALA A 129 3.55 8.87 3.54
N ALA A 130 3.34 7.73 4.20
CA ALA A 130 2.12 7.40 4.89
C ALA A 130 2.50 6.85 6.28
N PRO A 131 2.79 7.74 7.25
CA PRO A 131 3.04 7.35 8.63
C PRO A 131 1.77 6.74 9.17
N VAL A 132 1.68 5.42 9.06
CA VAL A 132 0.65 4.67 9.73
C VAL A 132 1.02 4.69 11.20
N ALA A 133 0.04 4.85 12.09
CA ALA A 133 0.21 4.28 13.41
C ALA A 133 0.76 2.86 13.22
N ALA A 134 1.74 2.40 14.00
CA ALA A 134 2.20 1.01 13.96
C ALA A 134 1.04 0.00 14.02
N ALA A 135 -0.15 0.46 14.43
CA ALA A 135 -1.44 -0.08 14.08
C ALA A 135 -2.29 0.88 13.19
N ALA A 136 -2.10 0.86 11.88
CA ALA A 136 -3.25 0.61 11.02
C ALA A 136 -3.48 -0.90 11.02
N SER A 137 -3.60 -1.50 12.22
CA SER A 137 -4.35 -2.72 12.40
C SER A 137 -5.69 -2.41 11.76
N GLN A 138 -5.90 -2.94 10.56
CA GLN A 138 -7.27 -3.20 10.15
C GLN A 138 -7.85 -4.01 11.32
N PRO A 139 -9.03 -3.64 11.84
CA PRO A 139 -9.61 -4.43 12.90
C PRO A 139 -9.63 -5.88 12.43
N VAL A 140 -9.08 -6.79 13.25
CA VAL A 140 -9.07 -8.23 12.93
C VAL A 140 -10.44 -8.58 12.42
N GLN A 141 -10.51 -8.98 11.14
CA GLN A 141 -11.79 -9.25 10.55
C GLN A 141 -12.32 -10.53 11.18
N LEU A 142 -13.50 -10.44 11.78
CA LEU A 142 -14.17 -11.58 12.38
C LEU A 142 -15.31 -12.04 11.48
N VAL A 143 -15.37 -13.34 11.23
CA VAL A 143 -16.54 -14.00 10.65
C VAL A 143 -17.12 -14.91 11.72
N ALA A 144 -18.31 -14.58 12.20
CA ALA A 144 -18.98 -15.31 13.29
C ALA A 144 -18.10 -15.49 14.56
N GLY A 145 -17.26 -14.50 14.87
CA GLY A 145 -16.37 -14.53 16.04
C GLY A 145 -15.02 -15.21 15.80
N ILE A 146 -14.73 -15.67 14.58
CA ILE A 146 -13.45 -16.29 14.20
C ILE A 146 -12.63 -15.31 13.37
N ALA A 147 -11.37 -15.13 13.74
CA ALA A 147 -10.42 -14.30 13.01
C ALA A 147 -10.14 -14.87 11.61
N VAL A 148 -10.26 -14.02 10.58
CA VAL A 148 -9.91 -14.36 9.20
C VAL A 148 -8.71 -13.55 8.68
N THR A 149 -8.23 -12.58 9.46
CA THR A 149 -7.02 -11.80 9.21
C THR A 149 -6.10 -11.83 10.43
N ASP A 150 -4.83 -11.52 10.23
CA ASP A 150 -3.87 -11.23 11.29
C ASP A 150 -4.07 -9.82 11.90
N ASP A 151 -3.22 -9.45 12.85
CA ASP A 151 -3.19 -8.16 13.55
C ASP A 151 -2.71 -6.98 12.67
N THR A 152 -2.15 -7.29 11.50
CA THR A 152 -1.79 -6.32 10.45
C THR A 152 -2.90 -6.16 9.39
N GLY A 153 -3.95 -6.98 9.44
CA GLY A 153 -5.08 -6.93 8.51
C GLY A 153 -4.93 -7.80 7.27
N HIS A 154 -3.85 -8.58 7.14
CA HIS A 154 -3.70 -9.53 6.04
C HIS A 154 -4.51 -10.80 6.30
N ALA A 155 -5.06 -11.41 5.25
CA ALA A 155 -5.77 -12.68 5.39
C ALA A 155 -4.83 -13.76 5.94
N LEU A 156 -5.31 -14.56 6.89
CA LEU A 156 -4.56 -15.73 7.36
C LEU A 156 -4.31 -16.70 6.19
N PRO A 157 -3.23 -17.50 6.21
CA PRO A 157 -3.04 -18.55 5.21
C PRO A 157 -4.22 -19.53 5.23
N CYS A 158 -4.81 -19.84 4.07
CA CYS A 158 -6.04 -20.64 3.99
C CYS A 158 -5.94 -22.03 4.66
N GLU A 159 -4.74 -22.61 4.71
CA GLU A 159 -4.47 -23.90 5.34
C GLU A 159 -4.69 -23.90 6.86
N GLU A 160 -4.58 -22.75 7.51
CA GLU A 160 -4.72 -22.63 8.96
C GLU A 160 -6.16 -22.90 9.42
N LEU A 161 -7.13 -22.17 8.85
CA LEU A 161 -8.55 -22.34 9.20
C LEU A 161 -9.14 -23.63 8.63
N ILE A 162 -8.68 -24.07 7.45
CA ILE A 162 -9.08 -25.37 6.88
C ILE A 162 -8.56 -26.52 7.75
N GLY A 163 -7.31 -26.44 8.22
CA GLY A 163 -6.72 -27.36 9.19
C GLY A 163 -7.53 -27.41 10.48
N THR A 164 -7.81 -26.24 11.07
CA THR A 164 -8.62 -26.12 12.28
C THR A 164 -10.01 -26.74 12.13
N LEU A 165 -10.67 -26.54 10.98
CA LEU A 165 -11.97 -27.16 10.69
C LEU A 165 -11.87 -28.68 10.64
N ARG A 166 -10.85 -29.21 9.96
CA ARG A 166 -10.59 -30.65 9.87
C ARG A 166 -10.37 -31.27 11.25
N ASP A 167 -9.61 -30.60 12.10
CA ASP A 167 -9.32 -31.04 13.46
C ASP A 167 -10.59 -31.08 14.31
N ARG A 168 -11.46 -30.07 14.23
CA ARG A 168 -12.76 -30.06 14.94
C ARG A 168 -13.71 -31.15 14.47
N LEU A 169 -13.68 -31.49 13.17
CA LEU A 169 -14.46 -32.60 12.64
C LEU A 169 -13.94 -33.96 13.11
N ALA A 170 -12.64 -34.07 13.44
CA ALA A 170 -12.00 -35.29 13.95
C ALA A 170 -12.32 -36.54 13.10
N GLY A 171 -12.40 -36.39 11.77
CA GLY A 171 -12.73 -37.46 10.83
C GLY A 171 -14.20 -37.90 10.81
N LYS A 172 -15.10 -37.22 11.53
CA LYS A 172 -16.56 -37.47 11.48
C LYS A 172 -17.14 -36.89 10.20
N THR A 173 -18.22 -37.51 9.70
CA THR A 173 -18.98 -36.97 8.57
C THR A 173 -19.63 -35.63 8.94
N PRO A 174 -19.25 -34.51 8.31
CA PRO A 174 -19.85 -33.22 8.57
C PRO A 174 -21.31 -33.18 8.07
N PRO A 175 -22.16 -32.33 8.68
CA PRO A 175 -23.44 -31.96 8.07
C PRO A 175 -23.24 -31.40 6.66
N ALA A 176 -24.20 -31.61 5.76
CA ALA A 176 -24.10 -31.21 4.35
C ALA A 176 -23.68 -29.73 4.17
N ALA A 177 -24.22 -28.82 4.98
CA ALA A 177 -23.85 -27.41 4.93
C ALA A 177 -22.38 -27.13 5.30
N VAL A 178 -21.81 -27.89 6.25
CA VAL A 178 -20.39 -27.78 6.62
C VAL A 178 -19.51 -28.38 5.52
N ALA A 179 -19.93 -29.49 4.92
CA ALA A 179 -19.24 -30.10 3.77
C ALA A 179 -19.18 -29.15 2.56
N ASP A 180 -20.28 -28.47 2.25
CA ASP A 180 -20.36 -27.51 1.15
C ASP A 180 -19.43 -26.30 1.39
N LEU A 181 -19.38 -25.79 2.62
CA LEU A 181 -18.47 -24.70 2.99
C LEU A 181 -17.01 -25.14 2.93
N GLN A 182 -16.70 -26.35 3.41
CA GLN A 182 -15.35 -26.92 3.32
C GLN A 182 -14.91 -27.08 1.86
N ALA A 183 -15.79 -27.53 0.97
CA ALA A 183 -15.49 -27.64 -0.46
C ALA A 183 -15.21 -26.27 -1.09
N LYS A 184 -16.02 -25.25 -0.78
CA LYS A 184 -15.80 -23.87 -1.24
C LYS A 184 -14.50 -23.27 -0.71
N ALA A 185 -14.17 -23.53 0.56
CA ALA A 185 -12.91 -23.08 1.16
C ALA A 185 -11.71 -23.65 0.41
N LEU A 186 -11.72 -24.97 0.13
CA LEU A 186 -10.67 -25.63 -0.64
C LEU A 186 -10.56 -25.13 -2.08
N GLU A 187 -11.70 -24.88 -2.75
CA GLU A 187 -11.71 -24.30 -4.09
C GLU A 187 -11.02 -22.93 -4.13
N ARG A 188 -11.29 -22.07 -3.13
CA ARG A 188 -10.69 -20.74 -3.03
C ARG A 188 -9.21 -20.80 -2.63
N CYS A 189 -8.86 -21.69 -1.70
CA CYS A 189 -7.48 -21.91 -1.29
C CYS A 189 -6.62 -22.39 -2.48
N ASN A 190 -7.12 -23.34 -3.29
CA ASN A 190 -6.46 -23.77 -4.53
C ASN A 190 -6.33 -22.65 -5.58
N ALA A 191 -7.18 -21.62 -5.51
CA ALA A 191 -7.14 -20.44 -6.37
C ALA A 191 -6.29 -19.30 -5.79
N ASP A 192 -5.51 -19.56 -4.72
CA ASP A 192 -4.67 -18.57 -4.02
C ASP A 192 -5.48 -17.38 -3.47
N ASP A 193 -6.71 -17.65 -3.06
CA ASP A 193 -7.67 -16.66 -2.60
C ASP A 193 -8.00 -16.88 -1.12
N ASP A 194 -7.01 -16.56 -0.29
CA ASP A 194 -7.06 -16.71 1.17
C ASP A 194 -8.25 -15.97 1.79
N THR A 195 -8.57 -14.78 1.27
CA THR A 195 -9.66 -13.96 1.82
C THR A 195 -11.00 -14.69 1.74
N ARG A 196 -11.37 -15.23 0.57
CA ARG A 196 -12.64 -15.97 0.45
C ARG A 196 -12.56 -17.37 1.06
N ALA A 197 -11.41 -18.02 1.01
CA ALA A 197 -11.20 -19.30 1.67
C ALA A 197 -11.48 -19.20 3.18
N ASN A 198 -10.91 -18.19 3.85
CA ASN A 198 -11.05 -17.99 5.28
C ASN A 198 -12.48 -17.67 5.70
N VAL A 199 -13.22 -16.90 4.89
CA VAL A 199 -14.64 -16.62 5.15
C VAL A 199 -15.47 -17.91 5.16
N PHE A 200 -15.25 -18.82 4.21
CA PHE A 200 -15.96 -20.09 4.19
C PHE A 200 -15.54 -21.02 5.33
N SER A 201 -14.25 -21.09 5.63
CA SER A 201 -13.74 -21.88 6.77
C SER A 201 -14.29 -21.39 8.10
N ALA A 202 -14.33 -20.07 8.33
CA ALA A 202 -14.88 -19.48 9.55
C ALA A 202 -16.39 -19.72 9.68
N GLN A 203 -17.16 -19.63 8.58
CA GLN A 203 -18.58 -20.00 8.58
C GLN A 203 -18.78 -21.47 8.95
N ALA A 204 -17.97 -22.38 8.39
CA ALA A 204 -18.03 -23.80 8.69
C ALA A 204 -17.69 -24.07 10.16
N LEU A 205 -16.62 -23.45 10.67
CA LEU A 205 -16.18 -23.56 12.06
C LEU A 205 -17.24 -23.06 13.04
N ALA A 206 -17.97 -21.98 12.72
CA ALA A 206 -19.06 -21.49 13.57
C ALA A 206 -20.24 -22.48 13.66
N MET A 207 -20.38 -23.39 12.70
CA MET A 207 -21.41 -24.44 12.70
C MET A 207 -20.95 -25.71 13.44
N VAL A 208 -19.64 -25.88 13.64
CA VAL A 208 -19.04 -26.99 14.37
C VAL A 208 -18.74 -26.51 15.79
N LYS A 209 -19.71 -26.70 16.70
CA LYS A 209 -19.53 -26.41 18.14
C LYS A 209 -18.27 -27.11 18.68
N GLU A 210 -17.61 -26.46 19.64
CA GLU A 210 -16.47 -27.05 20.39
C GLU A 210 -16.85 -28.36 21.10
#